data_AF-A0A2P1JH89-F1
#
_entry.id   AF-A0A2P1JH89-F1
#
_cell.length_a   1.000
_cell.length_b   1.000
_cell.length_c   1.000
_cell.angle_alpha   90.00
_cell.angle_beta   90.00
_cell.angle_gamma   90.00
#
_symmetry.space_group_name_H-M   'P 1'
#
loop_
_entity.id
_entity.type
_entity.pdbx_description
1 polymer ?
#
loop_
_entity_poly.entity_id
_entity_poly.type
_entity_poly.pdbx_seq_one_letter_code
_entity_poly.pdbx_strand_id
1 'polypeptide(L)'
;MLLEFLITSGELSMFIFIVIMTSSPNSKMFSGACIVNLLVKILILCWHADQIREESIGIADAVYELPWLEYDKSDVTSLQIIMMRSQKPLTLTIGPFGTMTLELAVKIFKATYTYVTFMQNVYGKLD
;
A
#
# COMPACT_ATOMS: atom_id res chain seq x y z
N MET A 1 6.81 0.38 -7.70
CA MET A 1 6.49 1.11 -6.46
C MET A 1 6.59 2.62 -6.61
N LEU A 2 7.77 3.22 -6.78
CA LEU A 2 7.86 4.67 -7.07
C LEU A 2 7.15 5.04 -8.38
N LEU A 3 7.27 4.20 -9.41
CA LEU A 3 6.60 4.38 -10.71
C LEU A 3 5.07 4.19 -10.59
N GLU A 4 4.63 3.18 -9.83
CA GLU A 4 3.20 2.99 -9.46
C GLU A 4 2.65 4.19 -8.70
N PHE A 5 3.42 4.76 -7.78
CA PHE A 5 3.05 5.95 -7.03
C PHE A 5 2.93 7.19 -7.93
N LEU A 6 3.85 7.36 -8.88
CA LEU A 6 3.77 8.43 -9.88
C LEU A 6 2.54 8.27 -10.78
N ILE A 7 2.27 7.06 -11.28
CA ILE A 7 1.09 6.76 -12.10
C ILE A 7 -0.19 7.04 -11.33
N THR A 8 -0.32 6.51 -10.11
CA THR A 8 -1.52 6.70 -9.28
C THR A 8 -1.75 8.16 -8.87
N SER A 9 -0.69 8.92 -8.62
CA SER A 9 -0.80 10.37 -8.37
C SER A 9 -1.29 11.14 -9.60
N GLY A 10 -0.84 10.74 -10.81
CA GLY A 10 -1.31 11.27 -12.08
C GLY A 10 -2.79 10.95 -12.33
N GLU A 11 -3.19 9.70 -12.12
CA GLU A 11 -4.60 9.27 -12.23
C GLU A 11 -5.51 10.06 -11.26
N LEU A 12 -5.12 10.20 -10.00
CA LEU A 12 -5.87 10.96 -8.99
C LEU A 12 -6.10 12.42 -9.39
N SER A 13 -5.04 13.11 -9.83
CA SER A 13 -5.13 14.51 -10.24
C SER A 13 -6.06 14.71 -11.44
N MET A 14 -6.02 13.80 -12.43
CA MET A 14 -6.92 13.85 -13.58
C MET A 14 -8.38 13.61 -13.19
N PHE A 15 -8.66 12.65 -12.30
CA PHE A 15 -10.02 12.36 -11.89
C PHE A 15 -10.64 13.49 -11.08
N ILE A 16 -9.89 14.11 -10.17
CA ILE A 16 -10.36 15.27 -9.39
C ILE A 16 -10.71 16.44 -10.33
N PHE A 17 -9.88 16.70 -11.34
CA PHE A 17 -10.15 17.74 -12.34
C PHE A 17 -11.44 17.47 -13.13
N ILE A 18 -11.66 16.22 -13.55
CA ILE A 18 -12.86 15.82 -14.31
C ILE A 18 -14.13 15.96 -13.46
N VAL A 19 -14.09 15.65 -12.16
CA VAL A 19 -15.24 15.84 -11.25
C VAL A 19 -15.67 17.31 -11.17
N ILE A 20 -14.70 18.22 -11.12
CA ILE A 20 -14.94 19.66 -10.97
C ILE A 20 -15.49 20.27 -12.26
N MET A 21 -14.93 19.90 -13.41
CA MET A 21 -15.30 20.51 -14.71
C MET A 21 -16.61 19.99 -15.29
N THR A 22 -17.05 18.79 -14.89
CA THR A 22 -18.23 18.14 -15.46
C THR A 22 -19.50 18.48 -14.68
N SER A 23 -20.53 18.95 -15.38
CA SER A 23 -21.90 19.08 -14.85
C SER A 23 -22.80 17.86 -15.13
N SER A 24 -22.39 16.92 -15.98
CA SER A 24 -23.24 15.76 -16.31
C SER A 24 -23.21 14.68 -15.21
N PRO A 25 -24.38 14.08 -14.86
CA PRO A 25 -24.46 13.10 -13.78
C PRO A 25 -23.68 11.80 -14.09
N ASN A 26 -23.66 11.37 -15.35
CA ASN A 26 -22.98 10.14 -15.77
C ASN A 26 -21.46 10.18 -15.53
N SER A 27 -20.83 11.31 -15.86
CA SER A 27 -19.38 11.48 -15.73
C SER A 27 -18.95 11.65 -14.27
N LYS A 28 -19.81 12.23 -13.41
CA LYS A 28 -19.58 12.24 -11.95
C LYS A 28 -19.61 10.83 -11.35
N MET A 29 -20.56 10.00 -11.78
CA MET A 29 -20.66 8.61 -11.33
C MET A 29 -19.44 7.77 -11.77
N PHE A 30 -18.97 7.96 -13.00
CA PHE A 30 -17.77 7.30 -13.51
C PHE A 30 -16.52 7.65 -12.69
N SER A 31 -16.30 8.94 -12.40
CA SER A 31 -15.14 9.34 -11.60
C SER A 31 -15.21 8.80 -10.15
N GLY A 32 -16.40 8.78 -9.55
CA GLY A 32 -16.61 8.12 -8.25
C GLY A 32 -16.19 6.65 -8.26
N ALA A 33 -16.56 5.91 -9.31
CA ALA A 33 -16.15 4.51 -9.49
C ALA A 33 -14.62 4.35 -9.66
N CYS A 34 -13.96 5.30 -10.33
CA CYS A 34 -12.49 5.31 -10.44
C CYS A 34 -11.79 5.56 -9.11
N ILE A 35 -12.31 6.45 -8.27
CA ILE A 35 -11.77 6.69 -6.91
C ILE A 35 -11.89 5.42 -6.06
N VAL A 36 -13.03 4.72 -6.13
CA VAL A 36 -13.21 3.44 -5.43
C VAL A 36 -12.22 2.39 -5.93
N ASN A 37 -11.97 2.30 -7.24
CA ASN A 37 -10.95 1.40 -7.79
C ASN A 37 -9.55 1.70 -7.26
N LEU A 38 -9.17 2.98 -7.16
CA LEU A 38 -7.88 3.38 -6.60
C LEU A 38 -7.73 2.98 -5.13
N LEU A 39 -8.81 3.13 -4.35
CA LEU A 39 -8.84 2.69 -2.96
C LEU A 39 -8.67 1.17 -2.81
N VAL A 40 -9.32 0.39 -3.68
CA VAL A 40 -9.16 -1.07 -3.73
C VAL A 40 -7.73 -1.46 -4.12
N LYS A 41 -7.12 -0.78 -5.10
CA LYS A 41 -5.71 -1.00 -5.48
C LYS A 41 -4.77 -0.79 -4.27
N ILE A 42 -4.96 0.29 -3.52
CA ILE A 42 -4.15 0.58 -2.32
C ILE A 42 -4.32 -0.50 -1.26
N LEU A 43 -5.55 -0.98 -1.02
CA LEU A 43 -5.81 -2.08 -0.08
C LEU A 43 -5.08 -3.35 -0.48
N ILE A 44 -5.16 -3.76 -1.75
CA ILE A 44 -4.51 -4.96 -2.26
C ILE A 44 -2.99 -4.85 -2.11
N LEU A 45 -2.40 -3.70 -2.47
CA LEU A 45 -0.97 -3.47 -2.32
C LEU A 45 -0.52 -3.53 -0.85
N CYS A 46 -1.25 -2.89 0.06
CA CYS A 46 -0.95 -2.93 1.49
C CYS A 46 -1.10 -4.34 2.07
N TRP A 47 -2.09 -5.11 1.61
CA TRP A 47 -2.28 -6.51 1.99
C TRP A 47 -1.08 -7.37 1.57
N HIS A 48 -0.66 -7.27 0.30
CA HIS A 48 0.51 -8.01 -0.17
C HIS A 48 1.79 -7.60 0.55
N ALA A 49 1.98 -6.30 0.85
CA ALA A 49 3.13 -5.84 1.61
C ALA A 49 3.15 -6.45 3.03
N ASP A 50 1.99 -6.58 3.66
CA ASP A 50 1.88 -7.19 4.99
C ASP A 50 2.11 -8.70 4.97
N GLN A 51 1.60 -9.39 3.96
CA GLN A 51 1.85 -10.82 3.76
C GLN A 51 3.33 -11.10 3.51
N ILE A 52 4.00 -10.33 2.65
CA ILE A 52 5.45 -10.46 2.42
C ILE A 52 6.23 -10.22 3.72
N ARG A 53 5.79 -9.28 4.56
CA ARG A 53 6.39 -9.02 5.86
C ARG A 53 6.27 -10.22 6.79
N GLU A 54 5.10 -10.85 6.85
CA GLU A 54 4.84 -12.03 7.67
C GLU A 54 5.66 -13.24 7.20
N GLU A 55 5.63 -13.54 5.90
CA GLU A 55 6.43 -14.63 5.30
C GLU A 55 7.93 -14.41 5.49
N SER A 56 8.41 -13.17 5.37
CA SER A 56 9.81 -12.83 5.62
C SER A 56 10.26 -13.17 7.04
N ILE A 57 9.38 -13.03 8.03
CA ILE A 57 9.68 -13.39 9.43
C ILE A 57 9.58 -14.91 9.59
N GLY A 58 8.56 -15.55 8.99
CA GLY A 58 8.37 -17.00 9.03
C GLY A 58 9.55 -17.80 8.45
N ILE A 59 10.28 -17.25 7.46
CA ILE A 59 11.52 -17.85 6.96
C ILE A 59 12.58 -17.99 8.07
N ALA A 60 12.70 -17.02 8.98
CA ALA A 60 13.67 -17.11 10.06
C ALA A 60 13.33 -18.26 11.03
N ASP A 61 12.05 -18.42 11.35
CA ASP A 61 11.55 -19.48 12.23
C ASP A 61 11.71 -20.86 11.56
N ALA A 62 11.37 -20.98 10.28
CA ALA A 62 11.54 -22.22 9.53
C ALA A 62 13.02 -22.64 9.40
N VAL A 63 13.93 -21.68 9.22
CA VAL A 63 15.38 -21.97 9.21
C VAL A 63 15.88 -22.38 10.59
N TYR A 64 15.26 -21.89 11.67
CA TYR A 64 15.60 -22.29 13.03
C TYR A 64 15.19 -23.74 13.35
N GLU A 65 14.11 -24.24 12.75
CA GLU A 65 13.64 -25.62 12.99
C GLU A 65 14.40 -26.70 12.19
N LEU A 66 15.28 -26.30 11.26
CA LEU A 66 16.07 -27.25 10.47
C LEU A 66 17.13 -28.00 11.30
N PRO A 67 17.43 -29.27 10.99
CA PRO A 67 18.50 -30.02 11.64
C PRO A 67 19.89 -29.54 11.16
N TRP A 68 20.29 -28.35 11.60
CA TRP A 68 21.54 -27.65 11.24
C TRP A 68 22.84 -28.46 11.46
N LEU A 69 22.80 -29.51 12.28
CA LEU A 69 23.94 -30.36 12.59
C LEU A 69 24.27 -31.36 11.48
N GLU A 70 23.31 -31.64 10.59
CA GLU A 70 23.46 -32.59 9.49
C GLU A 70 23.99 -31.94 8.21
N TYR A 71 24.12 -30.61 8.19
CA TYR A 71 24.57 -29.83 7.04
C TYR A 71 26.07 -29.52 7.06
N ASP A 72 26.64 -29.32 5.87
CA ASP A 72 28.02 -28.88 5.73
C ASP A 72 28.22 -27.47 6.30
N LYS A 73 29.46 -27.17 6.71
CA LYS A 73 29.80 -25.85 7.30
C LYS A 73 29.50 -24.67 6.35
N SER A 74 29.58 -24.88 5.04
CA SER A 74 29.21 -23.88 4.02
C SER A 74 27.72 -23.54 4.06
N ASP A 75 26.89 -24.56 4.27
CA ASP A 75 25.43 -24.47 4.23
C ASP A 75 24.92 -23.84 5.52
N VAL A 76 25.48 -24.23 6.66
CA VAL A 76 25.19 -23.61 7.96
C VAL A 76 25.51 -22.11 7.96
N THR A 77 26.65 -21.72 7.37
CA THR A 77 27.03 -20.30 7.25
C THR A 77 26.03 -19.53 6.38
N SER A 78 25.57 -20.15 5.29
CA SER A 78 24.57 -19.56 4.39
C SER A 78 23.21 -19.40 5.08
N LEU A 79 22.77 -20.41 5.84
CA LEU A 79 21.53 -20.38 6.64
C LEU A 79 21.56 -19.30 7.71
N GLN A 80 22.70 -19.08 8.38
CA GLN A 80 22.86 -17.99 9.35
C GLN A 80 22.72 -16.60 8.71
N ILE A 81 23.26 -16.41 7.50
CA ILE A 81 23.09 -15.15 6.75
C ILE A 81 21.61 -14.94 6.39
N ILE A 82 20.92 -16.00 5.95
CA ILE A 82 19.49 -15.94 5.64
C ILE A 82 18.69 -15.58 6.90
N MET A 83 18.94 -16.25 8.03
CA MET A 83 18.29 -15.94 9.31
C MET A 83 18.50 -14.48 9.75
N MET A 84 19.74 -13.98 9.69
CA MET A 84 20.04 -12.57 10.03
C MET A 84 19.41 -11.57 9.05
N ARG A 85 19.16 -11.96 7.79
CA ARG A 85 18.46 -11.11 6.81
C ARG A 85 16.96 -11.10 7.04
N SER A 86 16.36 -12.27 7.28
CA SER A 86 14.92 -12.46 7.50
C SER A 86 14.39 -11.79 8.77
N GLN A 87 15.25 -11.59 9.78
CA GLN A 87 14.92 -10.81 10.99
C GLN A 87 14.68 -9.32 10.73
N LYS A 88 15.08 -8.79 9.57
CA LYS A 88 14.69 -7.44 9.14
C LYS A 88 13.49 -7.59 8.20
N PRO A 89 12.26 -7.32 8.67
CA PRO A 89 11.09 -7.43 7.83
C PRO A 89 11.27 -6.60 6.57
N LEU A 90 10.92 -7.18 5.42
CA LEU A 90 10.94 -6.49 4.14
C LEU A 90 9.82 -5.42 4.13
N THR A 91 10.06 -4.28 4.77
CA THR A 91 9.09 -3.20 4.82
C THR A 91 9.10 -2.47 3.51
N LEU A 92 7.94 -2.48 2.85
CA LEU A 92 7.80 -1.83 1.57
C LEU A 92 7.62 -0.32 1.81
N THR A 93 8.67 0.45 1.59
CA THR A 93 8.67 1.92 1.76
C THR A 93 8.32 2.62 0.46
N ILE A 94 7.33 3.51 0.49
CA ILE A 94 7.10 4.48 -0.59
C ILE A 94 8.04 5.67 -0.33
N GLY A 95 9.34 5.47 -0.55
CA GLY A 95 10.36 6.52 -0.41
C GLY A 95 10.21 7.37 0.86
N PRO A 96 10.09 8.71 0.77
CA PRO A 96 9.95 9.60 1.93
C PRO A 96 8.54 9.64 2.54
N PHE A 97 7.55 9.00 1.90
CA PHE A 97 6.15 9.00 2.34
C PHE A 97 5.84 7.90 3.37
N GLY A 98 6.84 7.06 3.66
CA GLY A 98 6.85 6.13 4.80
C GLY A 98 6.47 4.68 4.48
N THR A 99 6.12 4.00 5.57
CA THR A 99 5.50 2.67 5.72
C THR A 99 4.36 2.24 4.80
N MET A 100 4.48 1.37 3.78
CA MET A 100 3.25 0.68 3.29
C MET A 100 2.80 -0.34 4.31
N THR A 101 1.89 0.08 5.17
CA THR A 101 1.20 -0.78 6.13
C THR A 101 -0.30 -0.66 5.96
N LEU A 102 -1.05 -1.64 6.48
CA LEU A 102 -2.51 -1.57 6.54
C LEU A 102 -2.99 -0.31 7.27
N GLU A 103 -2.23 0.13 8.29
CA GLU A 103 -2.50 1.37 9.03
C GLU A 103 -2.40 2.61 8.13
N LEU A 104 -1.43 2.65 7.21
CA LEU A 104 -1.33 3.72 6.23
C LEU A 104 -2.56 3.75 5.31
N ALA A 105 -3.03 2.58 4.85
CA ALA A 105 -4.25 2.51 4.04
C ALA A 105 -5.44 3.13 4.79
N VAL A 106 -5.67 2.76 6.05
CA VAL A 106 -6.76 3.32 6.88
C VAL A 106 -6.62 4.83 7.04
N LYS A 107 -5.39 5.35 7.22
CA LYS A 107 -5.13 6.80 7.27
C LYS A 107 -5.50 7.48 5.96
N ILE A 108 -5.15 6.89 4.81
CA ILE A 108 -5.52 7.38 3.48
C ILE A 108 -7.05 7.40 3.31
N PHE A 109 -7.76 6.33 3.70
CA PHE A 109 -9.23 6.30 3.65
C PHE A 109 -9.87 7.43 4.48
N LYS A 110 -9.40 7.63 5.71
CA LYS A 110 -9.88 8.71 6.58
C LYS A 110 -9.63 10.08 5.98
N ALA A 111 -8.44 10.30 5.42
CA ALA A 111 -8.08 11.57 4.77
C ALA A 111 -8.97 11.84 3.55
N THR A 112 -9.16 10.85 2.68
CA THR A 112 -10.02 10.95 1.48
C THR A 112 -11.46 11.25 1.87
N TYR A 113 -12.02 10.54 2.85
CA TYR A 113 -13.37 10.79 3.35
C TYR A 113 -13.51 12.22 3.90
N THR A 114 -12.55 12.64 4.73
CA THR A 114 -12.52 14.01 5.29
C THR A 114 -12.48 15.06 4.19
N TYR A 115 -11.66 14.85 3.15
CA TYR A 115 -11.56 15.76 2.00
C TYR A 115 -12.87 15.84 1.21
N VAL A 116 -13.51 14.70 0.94
CA VAL A 116 -14.81 14.65 0.25
C VAL A 116 -15.87 15.39 1.06
N THR A 117 -15.99 15.12 2.37
CA THR A 117 -16.96 15.78 3.24
C THR A 117 -16.67 17.28 3.36
N PHE A 118 -15.41 17.68 3.46
CA PHE A 118 -15.02 19.09 3.46
C PHE A 118 -15.48 19.79 2.18
N MET A 119 -15.20 19.21 1.01
CA MET A 119 -15.62 19.77 -0.27
C MET A 119 -17.15 19.84 -0.38
N GLN A 120 -17.88 18.80 0.04
CA GLN A 120 -19.34 18.83 0.09
C GLN A 120 -19.89 19.94 0.99
N ASN A 121 -19.26 20.17 2.16
CA ASN A 121 -19.67 21.23 3.08
C ASN A 121 -19.36 22.64 2.55
N VAL A 122 -18.28 22.81 1.78
CA VAL A 122 -17.91 24.10 1.18
C VAL A 122 -18.81 24.42 -0.03
N TYR A 123 -18.98 23.46 -0.94
CA TYR A 123 -19.80 23.65 -2.14
C TYR A 123 -21.31 23.61 -1.86
N GLY A 124 -21.77 22.80 -0.91
CA GLY A 124 -23.18 22.77 -0.49
C GLY A 124 -23.64 23.99 0.31
N LYS A 125 -22.74 24.93 0.63
CA LYS A 125 -23.04 26.24 1.23
C LYS A 125 -23.12 27.39 0.22
N LEU A 126 -22.78 27.11 -1.05
CA LEU A 126 -22.76 28.08 -2.15
C LEU A 126 -24.02 28.02 -3.03
N ASP A 127 -24.92 27.05 -2.78
CA ASP A 127 -26.32 27.01 -3.24
C ASP A 127 -27.27 27.41 -2.09
#